data_AF-A0A968A9W4-F1
#
_entry.id   AF-A0A968A9W4-F1
#
_cell.length_a   1.000
_cell.length_b   1.000
_cell.length_c   1.000
_cell.angle_alpha   90.00
_cell.angle_beta   90.00
_cell.angle_gamma   90.00
#
_symmetry.space_group_name_H-M   'P 1'
#
loop_
_entity.id
_entity.type
_entity.pdbx_description
1 polymer ?
#
loop_
_entity_poly.entity_id
_entity_poly.type
_entity_poly.pdbx_seq_one_letter_code
_entity_poly.pdbx_strand_id
1 'polypeptide(L)' 'MRRPILVTGVHRSGTTWVGKMIAASPQVTYISEPLNMHHRPGVMRAPVDHWYQYICEDNQDEYLKPLRDTLDYRYR' A
#
# COMPACT_ATOMS: atom_id res chain seq x y z
N MET A 1 -2.39 -12.60 14.27
CA MET A 1 -3.01 -11.45 13.56
C MET A 1 -1.87 -10.57 13.05
N ARG A 2 -1.86 -10.20 11.77
CA ARG A 2 -0.83 -9.30 11.23
C ARG A 2 -1.13 -7.87 11.67
N ARG A 3 -0.09 -7.10 12.01
CA ARG A 3 -0.20 -5.72 12.48
C ARG A 3 0.47 -4.79 11.46
N PRO A 4 -0.28 -4.30 10.46
CA PRO A 4 0.29 -3.43 9.44
C PRO A 4 0.75 -2.10 10.06
N ILE A 5 1.85 -1.55 9.55
CA ILE A 5 2.38 -0.23 9.90
C ILE A 5 2.13 0.68 8.71
N LEU A 6 1.30 1.71 8.89
CA LEU A 6 1.07 2.74 7.86
C LEU A 6 2.07 3.88 8.07
N VAL A 7 2.97 4.06 7.10
CA VAL A 7 3.81 5.25 7.00
C VAL A 7 3.15 6.20 6.00
N THR A 8 2.79 7.40 6.46
CA THR A 8 2.11 8.42 5.65
C THR A 8 2.82 9.76 5.77
N GLY A 9 2.63 10.63 4.78
CA GLY A 9 3.23 11.96 4.70
C GLY A 9 3.07 12.57 3.31
N VAL A 10 3.41 13.84 3.18
CA VAL A 10 3.41 14.54 1.88
C VAL A 10 4.54 14.06 0.97
N HIS A 11 4.44 14.32 -0.34
CA HIS A 11 5.50 13.97 -1.30
C HIS A 11 6.86 14.57 -0.84
N ARG A 12 7.92 13.76 -0.93
CA ARG A 12 9.30 14.12 -0.49
C ARG A 12 9.50 14.35 1.02
N SER A 13 8.57 13.95 1.89
CA SER A 13 8.74 14.04 3.36
C SER A 13 9.59 12.93 4.00
N GLY A 14 10.20 12.04 3.20
CA GLY A 14 11.07 10.98 3.70
C GLY A 14 10.36 9.68 4.09
N THR A 15 9.08 9.51 3.78
CA THR A 15 8.29 8.29 4.08
C THR A 15 8.92 7.01 3.54
N THR A 16 9.51 7.04 2.34
CA THR A 16 10.26 5.90 1.77
C THR A 16 11.45 5.50 2.63
N TRP A 17 12.21 6.48 3.14
CA TRP A 17 13.36 6.20 4.01
C TRP A 17 12.89 5.60 5.33
N VAL A 18 11.89 6.19 5.98
CA VAL A 18 11.30 5.66 7.21
C VAL A 18 10.81 4.22 7.02
N GLY A 19 10.04 3.96 5.95
CA GLY A 19 9.53 2.62 5.66
C GLY A 19 10.64 1.59 5.47
N LYS A 20 11.73 1.97 4.78
CA LYS A 20 12.90 1.10 4.60
C LYS A 20 13.69 0.87 5.89
N MET A 21 13.80 1.87 6.77
CA MET A 21 14.45 1.71 8.07
C MET A 21 13.67 0.75 8.98
N ILE A 22 12.34 0.83 8.99
CA ILE A 22 11.50 -0.13 9.73
C ILE A 22 11.66 -1.54 9.15
N ALA A 23 11.64 -1.66 7.81
CA ALA A 23 11.81 -2.93 7.10
C ALA A 23 13.25 -3.48 7.11
N ALA A 24 14.21 -2.79 7.73
CA ALA A 24 15.52 -3.36 8.02
C ALA A 24 15.43 -4.50 9.05
N SER A 25 14.35 -4.54 9.84
CA SER A 25 14.02 -5.70 10.68
C SER A 25 13.52 -6.87 9.82
N PRO A 26 14.00 -8.11 10.04
CA PRO A 26 13.52 -9.29 9.31
C PRO A 26 12.05 -9.65 9.63
N GLN A 27 11.45 -9.00 10.63
CA GLN A 27 10.04 -9.21 11.00
C GLN A 27 9.07 -8.32 10.24
N VAL A 28 9.56 -7.38 9.41
CA VAL A 28 8.74 -6.40 8.72
C VAL A 28 9.04 -6.42 7.22
N THR A 29 8.01 -6.61 6.40
CA THR A 29 8.12 -6.47 4.95
C THR A 29 7.64 -5.10 4.50
N TYR A 30 8.40 -4.46 3.62
CA TYR A 30 8.04 -3.19 2.99
C TYR A 30 7.11 -3.41 1.79
N ILE A 31 5.96 -2.74 1.79
CA ILE A 31 5.05 -2.63 0.64
C ILE A 31 5.18 -1.20 0.09
N SER A 32 5.61 -1.08 -1.17
CA SER A 32 5.87 0.22 -1.79
C SER A 32 4.60 0.80 -2.39
N GLU A 33 4.05 1.85 -1.77
CA GLU A 33 3.01 2.74 -2.31
C GLU A 33 1.90 2.03 -3.14
N PRO A 34 1.06 1.18 -2.53
CA PRO A 34 0.07 0.38 -3.26
C PRO A 34 -1.03 1.21 -3.93
N LEU A 35 -1.22 2.46 -3.51
CA LEU A 35 -2.15 3.43 -4.09
C LEU A 35 -1.47 4.44 -5.03
N ASN A 36 -0.27 4.14 -5.52
CA ASN A 36 0.38 4.93 -6.55
C ASN A 36 -0.17 4.52 -7.93
N MET A 37 -0.46 5.47 -8.82
CA MET A 37 -0.97 5.14 -10.16
C MET A 37 0.01 4.34 -11.04
N HIS A 38 1.29 4.30 -10.68
CA HIS A 38 2.34 3.53 -11.34
C HIS A 38 2.78 2.31 -10.54
N HIS A 39 2.00 1.89 -9.53
CA HIS A 39 2.28 0.65 -8.83
C HIS A 39 2.22 -0.53 -9.80
N ARG A 40 2.96 -1.60 -9.49
CA ARG A 40 2.89 -2.84 -10.28
C ARG A 40 1.67 -3.65 -9.81
N PRO A 41 0.94 -4.35 -10.70
CA PRO A 41 -0.18 -5.22 -10.31
C PRO A 41 0.18 -6.28 -9.26
N GLY A 42 1.47 -6.68 -9.19
CA GLY A 42 1.99 -7.58 -8.16
C GLY A 42 2.15 -6.95 -6.77
N VAL A 43 1.89 -5.64 -6.61
CA VAL A 43 1.84 -4.95 -5.31
C VAL A 43 0.41 -4.81 -4.85
N MET A 44 -0.48 -4.34 -5.71
CA MET A 44 -1.93 -4.24 -5.50
C MET A 44 -2.60 -4.53 -6.84
N ARG A 45 -3.71 -5.26 -6.84
CA ARG A 45 -4.38 -5.64 -8.11
C ARG A 45 -5.47 -4.68 -8.55
N ALA A 46 -5.93 -3.79 -7.66
CA ALA A 46 -6.95 -2.81 -8.01
C ALA A 46 -6.34 -1.77 -8.96
N PRO A 47 -7.07 -1.33 -9.99
CA PRO A 47 -6.62 -0.21 -10.80
C PRO A 47 -6.56 1.05 -9.92
N VAL A 48 -5.49 1.83 -10.06
CA VAL A 48 -5.35 3.12 -9.40
C VAL A 48 -5.07 4.13 -10.49
N ASP A 49 -6.10 4.88 -10.90
CA ASP A 49 -6.03 5.72 -12.09
C ASP A 49 -5.60 7.16 -11.79
N HIS A 50 -5.56 7.52 -10.51
CA HIS A 50 -5.24 8.87 -10.05
C HIS A 50 -4.14 8.86 -8.98
N TRP A 51 -3.26 9.86 -9.02
CA TRP A 51 -2.21 10.09 -8.01
C TRP A 51 -2.74 10.18 -6.57
N TYR A 52 -3.97 10.64 -6.42
CA TYR A 52 -4.68 10.76 -5.14
C TYR A 52 -6.08 10.17 -5.30
N GLN A 53 -6.16 8.88 -5.62
CA GLN A 53 -7.43 8.16 -5.76
C GLN A 53 -8.26 8.33 -4.48
N TYR A 54 -9.40 9.02 -4.61
CA TYR A 54 -10.33 9.16 -3.51
C TYR A 54 -11.15 7.87 -3.39
N ILE A 55 -11.03 7.23 -2.23
CA ILE A 55 -11.76 6.01 -1.90
C ILE A 55 -12.82 6.39 -0.87
N CYS A 56 -14.08 6.18 -1.22
CA CYS A 56 -15.25 6.48 -0.41
C CYS A 56 -16.19 5.26 -0.38
N GLU A 57 -17.30 5.39 0.34
CA GLU A 57 -18.24 4.27 0.50
C GLU A 57 -18.78 3.74 -0.83
N ASP A 58 -18.89 4.60 -1.84
CA ASP A 58 -19.42 4.26 -3.17
C ASP A 58 -18.48 3.40 -4.02
N ASN A 59 -17.16 3.44 -3.76
CA ASN A 59 -16.15 2.72 -4.56
C ASN A 59 -15.23 1.80 -3.76
N GLN A 60 -15.31 1.80 -2.43
CA GLN A 60 -14.39 1.07 -1.54
C GLN A 60 -14.29 -0.43 -1.84
N ASP A 61 -15.36 -1.05 -2.34
CA ASP A 61 -15.41 -2.49 -2.60
C ASP A 61 -14.37 -2.94 -3.64
N GLU A 62 -14.03 -2.07 -4.59
CA GLU A 62 -13.00 -2.31 -5.59
C GLU A 62 -11.59 -2.32 -4.99
N TYR A 63 -11.35 -1.57 -3.91
CA TYR A 63 -10.01 -1.35 -3.35
C TYR A 63 -9.74 -2.13 -2.06
N LEU A 64 -10.77 -2.31 -1.22
CA LEU A 64 -10.59 -2.88 0.13
C LEU A 64 -10.13 -4.32 0.09
N LYS A 65 -10.74 -5.16 -0.75
CA LYS A 65 -10.36 -6.57 -0.85
C LYS A 65 -8.93 -6.71 -1.43
N PRO A 66 -8.56 -6.06 -2.54
CA PRO A 66 -7.17 -6.05 -3.01
C PRO A 66 -6.17 -5.55 -1.97
N LEU A 67 -6.46 -4.45 -1.27
CA LEU A 67 -5.56 -3.91 -0.25
C LEU A 67 -5.37 -4.91 0.90
N ARG A 68 -6.45 -5.53 1.38
CA ARG A 68 -6.38 -6.57 2.43
C ARG A 68 -5.56 -7.77 1.97
N ASP A 69 -5.75 -8.21 0.74
CA ASP A 69 -4.96 -9.31 0.17
C ASP A 69 -3.47 -8.95 0.07
N THR A 70 -3.12 -7.74 -0.35
CA THR A 70 -1.74 -7.21 -0.35
C THR A 70 -1.13 -7.21 1.05
N LEU A 71 -1.85 -6.71 2.06
CA LEU A 71 -1.41 -6.73 3.47
C LEU A 71 -1.27 -8.16 4.01
N ASP A 72 -2.05 -9.08 3.45
CA ASP A 72 -1.98 -10.52 3.72
C ASP A 72 -1.00 -11.29 2.79
N TYR A 73 -0.21 -10.60 1.97
CA TYR A 73 0.75 -11.19 1.01
C TYR A 73 0.10 -12.22 0.07
N ARG A 74 -1.15 -11.99 -0.32
CA ARG A 74 -1.94 -12.81 -1.24
C ARG A 74 -2.01 -12.11 -2.60
N TYR A 75 -1.15 -12.53 -3.52
CA TYR A 75 -1.04 -11.95 -4.87
C TYR A 75 -1.68 -12.85 -5.94
N ARG A 76 -2.77 -13.54 -5.59
CA ARG A 76 -3.51 -14.43 -6.49
C ARG A 76 -4.55 -13.67 -7.31
#